data_AF-X0J7C4-F1
#
_entry.id   AF-X0J7C4-F1
#
_cell.length_a   1.000
_cell.length_b   1.000
_cell.length_c   1.000
_cell.angle_alpha   90.00
_cell.angle_beta   90.00
_cell.angle_gamma   90.00
#
_symmetry.space_group_name_H-M   'P 1'
#
loop_
_entity.id
_entity.type
_entity.pdbx_description
1 polymer ?
#
loop_
_entity_poly.entity_id
_entity_poly.type
_entity_poly.pdbx_seq_one_letter_code
_entity_poly.pdbx_strand_id
1 'polypeptide(L)'
;MAAPSSAVVEIKSKAQFDELVKTTPYVALQAHASWCGPCKAISPIFNKQAAEHKSDKYAFAKFDTDDVPDLAFELGIRSIPAFFFFENGDKASDLLGAVPPKLTAAVKTYADKATGGAAEKPAEENTLKTDENF
;
A
#
# COMPACT_ATOMS: atom_id res chain seq x y z
N MET A 1 22.62 1.80 -18.55
CA MET A 1 22.62 2.16 -17.12
C MET A 1 21.65 1.23 -16.39
N ALA A 2 22.13 0.43 -15.44
CA ALA A 2 21.33 -0.53 -14.68
C ALA A 2 21.04 0.02 -13.28
N ALA A 3 19.76 0.15 -12.92
CA ALA A 3 19.32 0.28 -11.53
C ALA A 3 18.80 -1.10 -11.09
N PRO A 4 19.42 -1.79 -10.12
CA PRO A 4 19.12 -3.19 -9.86
C PRO A 4 17.87 -3.38 -8.99
N SER A 5 16.95 -4.20 -9.52
CA SER A 5 16.02 -5.07 -8.79
C SER A 5 15.07 -4.40 -7.79
N SER A 6 14.03 -3.77 -8.37
CA SER A 6 12.83 -3.23 -7.73
C SER A 6 12.35 -4.03 -6.52
N ALA A 7 12.59 -3.48 -5.32
CA ALA A 7 11.95 -3.97 -4.09
C ALA A 7 10.44 -3.67 -4.06
N VAL A 8 10.00 -2.72 -4.90
CA VAL A 8 8.60 -2.28 -5.01
C VAL A 8 8.08 -2.61 -6.40
N VAL A 9 7.00 -3.39 -6.45
CA VAL A 9 6.27 -3.74 -7.67
C VAL A 9 5.43 -2.54 -8.11
N GLU A 10 5.55 -2.12 -9.37
CA GLU A 10 4.66 -1.11 -9.93
C GLU A 10 3.40 -1.79 -10.47
N ILE A 11 2.25 -1.41 -9.93
CA ILE A 11 0.94 -1.87 -10.38
C ILE A 11 0.42 -0.94 -11.46
N LYS A 12 0.13 -1.50 -12.63
CA LYS A 12 -0.44 -0.77 -13.79
C LYS A 12 -1.86 -1.20 -14.14
N SER A 13 -2.38 -2.21 -13.45
CA SER A 13 -3.74 -2.68 -13.67
C SER A 13 -4.29 -3.34 -12.41
N LYS A 14 -5.60 -3.25 -12.21
CA LYS A 14 -6.28 -3.92 -11.11
C LYS A 14 -5.99 -5.42 -11.05
N ALA A 15 -5.99 -6.11 -12.21
CA ALA A 15 -5.74 -7.55 -12.28
C ALA A 15 -4.35 -7.95 -11.74
N GLN A 16 -3.33 -7.12 -11.99
CA GLN A 16 -1.99 -7.36 -11.46
C GLN A 16 -1.96 -7.21 -9.93
N PHE A 17 -2.69 -6.23 -9.40
CA PHE A 17 -2.81 -6.07 -7.95
C PHE A 17 -3.52 -7.27 -7.31
N ASP A 18 -4.65 -7.69 -7.89
CA ASP A 18 -5.42 -8.84 -7.43
C ASP A 18 -4.59 -10.14 -7.43
N GLU A 19 -3.77 -10.36 -8.47
CA GLU A 19 -2.84 -11.49 -8.51
C GLU A 19 -1.75 -11.38 -7.43
N LEU A 20 -1.21 -10.17 -7.20
CA LEU A 20 -0.17 -9.95 -6.19
C LEU A 20 -0.68 -10.24 -4.76
N VAL A 21 -1.88 -9.77 -4.40
CA VAL A 21 -2.45 -10.02 -3.07
C VAL A 21 -2.90 -11.47 -2.88
N LYS A 22 -3.17 -12.21 -3.96
CA LYS A 22 -3.47 -13.65 -3.92
C LYS A 22 -2.21 -14.50 -3.78
N THR A 23 -1.12 -14.08 -4.42
CA THR A 23 0.16 -14.82 -4.40
C THR A 23 0.99 -14.52 -3.16
N THR A 24 0.86 -13.32 -2.59
CA THR A 24 1.65 -12.87 -1.45
C THR A 24 0.77 -12.66 -0.22
N PRO A 25 1.09 -13.27 0.93
CA PRO A 25 0.25 -13.16 2.12
C PRO A 25 0.27 -11.76 2.75
N TYR A 26 1.33 -10.97 2.59
CA TYR A 26 1.37 -9.59 3.05
C TYR A 26 1.71 -8.67 1.89
N VAL A 27 0.90 -7.62 1.67
CA VAL A 27 1.16 -6.63 0.61
C VAL A 27 1.03 -5.23 1.17
N ALA A 28 2.07 -4.42 1.03
CA ALA A 28 2.00 -2.98 1.28
C ALA A 28 1.85 -2.23 -0.04
N LEU A 29 0.75 -1.51 -0.22
CA LEU A 29 0.42 -0.77 -1.42
C LEU A 29 0.55 0.74 -1.16
N GLN A 30 1.33 1.44 -1.98
CA GLN A 30 1.41 2.90 -2.02
C GLN A 30 0.60 3.45 -3.19
N ALA A 31 -0.38 4.30 -2.90
CA ALA A 31 -1.05 5.12 -3.90
C ALA A 31 -0.33 6.46 -4.05
N HIS A 32 0.08 6.78 -5.28
CA HIS A 32 0.74 8.03 -5.60
C HIS A 32 0.16 8.67 -6.86
N ALA A 33 0.57 9.90 -7.13
CA ALA A 33 0.37 10.52 -8.44
C ALA A 33 1.60 11.36 -8.81
N SER A 34 1.89 11.43 -10.10
CA SER A 34 3.06 12.17 -10.63
C SER A 34 3.03 13.68 -10.33
N TRP A 35 1.83 14.25 -10.20
CA TRP A 35 1.58 15.66 -9.88
C TRP A 35 1.59 15.95 -8.37
N CYS A 36 1.62 14.93 -7.52
CA CYS A 36 1.59 15.08 -6.07
C CYS A 36 2.99 15.39 -5.50
N GLY A 37 3.23 16.67 -5.20
CA GLY A 37 4.44 17.16 -4.54
C GLY A 37 4.81 16.38 -3.26
N PRO A 38 3.92 16.23 -2.25
CA PRO A 38 4.25 15.51 -1.02
C PRO A 38 4.50 14.01 -1.24
N CYS A 39 3.92 13.41 -2.28
CA CYS A 39 4.17 12.01 -2.63
C CYS A 39 5.65 11.77 -2.98
N LYS A 40 6.27 12.72 -3.71
CA LYS A 40 7.70 12.64 -4.07
C LYS A 40 8.63 12.60 -2.86
N ALA A 41 8.23 13.21 -1.73
CA ALA A 41 9.01 13.20 -0.50
C ALA A 41 8.92 11.85 0.23
N ILE A 42 7.77 11.18 0.22
CA ILE A 42 7.55 9.93 0.97
C ILE A 42 7.85 8.66 0.17
N SER A 43 7.74 8.68 -1.17
CA SER A 43 8.11 7.55 -2.04
C SER A 43 9.51 6.99 -1.80
N PRO A 44 10.60 7.78 -1.64
CA PRO A 44 11.92 7.21 -1.35
C PRO A 44 11.98 6.52 0.02
N ILE A 45 11.21 7.00 1.00
CA ILE A 45 11.12 6.38 2.33
C ILE A 45 10.45 5.01 2.22
N PHE A 46 9.34 4.93 1.47
CA PHE A 46 8.67 3.66 1.20
C PHE A 46 9.57 2.66 0.48
N ASN A 47 10.31 3.10 -0.54
CA ASN A 47 11.25 2.26 -1.27
C ASN A 47 12.39 1.74 -0.37
N LYS A 48 12.92 2.60 0.51
CA LYS A 48 13.94 2.20 1.49
C LYS A 48 13.40 1.10 2.41
N GLN A 49 12.18 1.28 2.92
CA GLN A 49 11.54 0.28 3.78
C GLN A 49 11.31 -1.05 3.06
N ALA A 50 10.92 -1.01 1.78
CA ALA A 50 10.82 -2.19 0.94
C ALA A 50 12.16 -2.91 0.76
N ALA A 51 13.25 -2.17 0.64
CA ALA A 51 14.60 -2.74 0.55
C ALA A 51 15.08 -3.35 1.87
N GLU A 52 14.76 -2.71 3.01
CA GLU A 52 15.13 -3.18 4.36
C GLU A 52 14.32 -4.40 4.82
N HIS A 53 13.05 -4.51 4.40
CA HIS A 53 12.13 -5.56 4.84
C HIS A 53 11.78 -6.56 3.73
N LYS A 54 12.72 -6.87 2.82
CA LYS A 54 12.51 -7.87 1.76
C LYS A 54 12.19 -9.25 2.36
N SER A 55 11.08 -9.83 1.94
CA SER A 55 10.67 -11.19 2.31
C SER A 55 9.79 -11.80 1.22
N ASP A 56 9.89 -13.10 0.98
CA ASP A 56 8.99 -13.84 0.07
C ASP A 56 7.51 -13.76 0.50
N LYS A 57 7.26 -13.47 1.78
CA LYS A 57 5.91 -13.34 2.33
C LYS A 57 5.39 -11.90 2.35
N TYR A 58 6.24 -10.91 2.05
CA TYR A 58 5.86 -9.50 2.13
C TYR A 58 6.28 -8.73 0.87
N ALA A 59 5.29 -8.41 0.05
CA ALA A 59 5.48 -7.64 -1.16
C ALA A 59 5.18 -6.16 -0.91
N PHE A 60 5.98 -5.30 -1.53
CA PHE A 60 5.72 -3.88 -1.60
C PHE A 60 5.27 -3.55 -3.01
N ALA A 61 4.20 -2.79 -3.12
CA ALA A 61 3.58 -2.40 -4.37
C ALA A 61 3.33 -0.89 -4.36
N LYS A 62 3.36 -0.28 -5.53
CA LYS A 62 2.96 1.12 -5.73
C LYS A 62 2.16 1.25 -7.01
N PHE A 63 1.20 2.15 -7.03
CA PHE A 63 0.39 2.41 -8.21
C PHE A 63 0.11 3.89 -8.35
N ASP A 64 -0.04 4.34 -9.59
CA ASP A 64 -0.47 5.69 -9.89
C ASP A 64 -2.00 5.72 -9.96
N THR A 65 -2.63 6.60 -9.18
CA THR A 65 -4.10 6.70 -9.13
C THR A 65 -4.70 7.20 -10.44
N ASP A 66 -3.92 7.89 -11.28
CA ASP A 66 -4.31 8.37 -12.60
C ASP A 66 -4.23 7.24 -13.65
N ASP A 67 -3.25 6.33 -13.50
CA ASP A 67 -3.03 5.18 -14.40
C ASP A 67 -4.02 4.03 -14.11
N VAL A 68 -4.35 3.81 -12.84
CA VAL A 68 -5.28 2.74 -12.39
C VAL A 68 -6.44 3.32 -11.57
N PRO A 69 -7.32 4.15 -12.19
CA PRO A 69 -8.40 4.83 -11.48
C PRO A 69 -9.43 3.87 -10.88
N ASP A 70 -9.67 2.72 -11.51
CA ASP A 70 -10.58 1.68 -10.99
C ASP A 70 -10.12 1.14 -9.63
N LEU A 71 -8.80 0.90 -9.49
CA LEU A 71 -8.22 0.44 -8.23
C LEU A 71 -8.27 1.55 -7.17
N ALA A 72 -7.99 2.79 -7.57
CA ALA A 72 -8.10 3.94 -6.66
C ALA A 72 -9.52 4.12 -6.13
N PHE A 73 -10.53 3.94 -6.99
CA PHE A 73 -11.94 4.02 -6.61
C PHE A 73 -12.35 2.87 -5.68
N GLU A 74 -11.97 1.63 -6.00
CA GLU A 74 -12.28 0.46 -5.17
C GLU A 74 -11.66 0.56 -3.76
N LEU A 75 -10.43 1.06 -3.67
CA LEU A 75 -9.75 1.30 -2.40
C LEU A 75 -10.29 2.53 -1.64
N GLY A 76 -11.20 3.29 -2.26
CA GLY A 76 -11.80 4.47 -1.66
C GLY A 76 -10.81 5.62 -1.47
N ILE A 77 -9.83 5.78 -2.36
CA ILE A 77 -8.81 6.82 -2.24
C ILE A 77 -9.45 8.20 -2.40
N ARG A 78 -9.45 8.97 -1.30
CA ARG A 78 -9.93 10.36 -1.27
C ARG A 78 -8.81 11.39 -1.24
N SER A 79 -7.59 10.98 -0.89
CA SER A 79 -6.44 11.87 -0.79
C SER A 79 -5.16 11.07 -0.95
N ILE A 80 -4.19 11.66 -1.65
CA ILE A 80 -2.86 11.08 -1.85
C ILE A 80 -1.80 11.92 -1.11
N PRO A 81 -0.72 11.30 -0.61
CA PRO A 81 -0.43 9.87 -0.66
C PRO A 81 -1.29 9.06 0.31
N ALA A 82 -1.62 7.83 -0.08
CA ALA A 82 -2.31 6.86 0.77
C ALA A 82 -1.56 5.53 0.72
N PHE A 83 -1.58 4.80 1.82
CA PHE A 83 -0.93 3.50 1.95
C PHE A 83 -1.94 2.49 2.47
N PHE A 84 -1.93 1.29 1.91
CA PHE A 84 -2.83 0.21 2.27
C PHE A 84 -2.00 -1.03 2.56
N PHE A 85 -2.36 -1.75 3.61
CA PHE A 85 -1.71 -2.98 4.02
C PHE A 85 -2.72 -4.10 3.91
N PHE A 86 -2.36 -5.14 3.17
CA PHE A 86 -3.16 -6.33 2.94
C PHE A 86 -2.54 -7.53 3.66
N GLU A 87 -3.40 -8.39 4.21
CA GLU A 87 -3.05 -9.62 4.89
C GLU A 87 -3.96 -10.74 4.32
N ASN A 88 -3.37 -11.71 3.64
CA ASN A 88 -4.02 -12.84 2.97
C ASN A 88 -5.13 -12.43 1.99
N GLY A 89 -4.93 -11.34 1.25
CA GLY A 89 -5.90 -10.80 0.30
C GLY A 89 -6.90 -9.80 0.88
N ASP A 90 -6.99 -9.70 2.21
CA ASP A 90 -7.90 -8.78 2.89
C ASP A 90 -7.18 -7.48 3.30
N LYS A 91 -7.89 -6.34 3.24
CA LYS A 91 -7.35 -5.07 3.71
C LYS A 91 -7.25 -5.08 5.24
N ALA A 92 -6.03 -5.13 5.76
CA ALA A 92 -5.77 -5.14 7.20
C ALA A 92 -5.77 -3.72 7.78
N SER A 93 -5.16 -2.75 7.09
CA SER A 93 -5.09 -1.38 7.59
C SER A 93 -4.76 -0.39 6.48
N ASP A 94 -5.09 0.88 6.70
CA ASP A 94 -4.76 1.97 5.79
C ASP A 94 -4.20 3.19 6.53
N LEU A 95 -3.36 3.92 5.83
CA LEU A 95 -2.68 5.11 6.32
C LEU A 95 -2.82 6.20 5.26
N LEU A 96 -3.62 7.20 5.60
CA LEU A 96 -3.83 8.38 4.77
C LEU A 96 -2.80 9.46 5.12
N GLY A 97 -2.17 10.03 4.10
CA GLY A 97 -1.25 11.15 4.20
C GLY A 97 0.24 10.77 4.24
N ALA A 98 1.08 11.80 4.11
CA ALA A 98 2.52 11.66 4.09
C ALA A 98 3.08 11.67 5.53
N VAL A 99 2.92 10.57 6.27
CA VAL A 99 3.40 10.45 7.66
C VAL A 99 4.50 9.39 7.78
N PRO A 100 5.79 9.76 7.60
CA PRO A 100 6.91 8.83 7.63
C PRO A 100 7.00 7.93 8.88
N PRO A 101 6.86 8.45 10.12
CA PRO A 101 7.01 7.61 11.30
C PRO A 101 5.91 6.55 11.41
N LYS A 102 4.67 6.90 11.00
CA LYS A 102 3.56 5.95 10.98
C LYS A 102 3.75 4.90 9.88
N LEU A 103 4.25 5.31 8.71
CA LEU A 103 4.56 4.40 7.61
C LEU A 103 5.60 3.35 8.03
N THR A 104 6.74 3.80 8.60
CA THR A 104 7.80 2.91 9.08
C THR A 104 7.31 1.97 10.18
N ALA A 105 6.50 2.48 11.13
CA ALA A 105 5.94 1.65 12.18
C ALA A 105 5.03 0.54 11.61
N ALA A 106 4.10 0.90 10.71
CA ALA A 106 3.21 -0.06 10.07
C ALA A 106 3.99 -1.11 9.26
N VAL A 107 4.93 -0.66 8.41
CA VAL A 107 5.77 -1.58 7.62
C VAL A 107 6.51 -2.56 8.51
N LYS A 108 7.10 -2.09 9.61
CA LYS A 108 7.81 -2.95 10.57
C LYS A 108 6.87 -3.97 11.21
N THR A 109 5.66 -3.56 11.61
CA THR A 109 4.65 -4.46 12.19
C THR A 109 4.27 -5.58 11.22
N TYR A 110 4.00 -5.27 9.95
CA TYR A 110 3.65 -6.27 8.94
C TYR A 110 4.86 -7.13 8.51
N ALA A 111 6.06 -6.55 8.49
CA ALA A 111 7.29 -7.31 8.24
C ALA A 111 7.54 -8.35 9.35
N ASP A 112 7.36 -7.98 10.62
CA ASP A 112 7.48 -8.89 11.75
C ASP A 112 6.46 -10.02 11.66
N LYS A 113 5.19 -9.70 11.38
CA LYS A 113 4.12 -10.68 11.11
C LYS A 113 4.46 -11.63 9.96
N ALA A 114 5.03 -11.12 8.87
CA ALA A 114 5.46 -11.91 7.72
C ALA A 114 6.58 -12.90 8.07
N THR A 115 7.44 -12.56 9.03
CA THR A 115 8.54 -13.42 9.50
C THR A 115 8.20 -14.34 10.68
N GLY A 116 7.25 -13.96 11.55
CA GLY A 116 7.00 -14.59 12.86
C GLY A 116 5.69 -15.37 13.03
N GLY A 117 4.70 -15.15 12.16
CA GLY A 117 3.46 -15.95 12.12
C GLY A 117 2.31 -15.50 13.03
N ALA A 118 1.10 -15.80 12.54
CA ALA A 118 -0.24 -15.75 13.13
C ALA A 118 -0.91 -14.37 13.35
N ALA A 119 -2.14 -14.32 12.83
CA ALA A 119 -3.07 -13.20 12.69
C ALA A 119 -3.64 -12.68 14.01
N GLU A 120 -4.09 -11.42 14.01
CA GLU A 120 -5.45 -11.08 14.46
C GLU A 120 -5.90 -9.72 13.90
N LYS A 121 -7.17 -9.71 13.47
CA LYS A 121 -8.03 -8.63 12.95
C LYS A 121 -8.19 -7.46 13.97
N PRO A 122 -8.53 -6.21 13.57
CA PRO A 122 -9.71 -5.92 12.77
C PRO A 122 -9.51 -4.95 11.60
N ALA A 123 -10.10 -5.36 10.48
CA ALA A 123 -10.66 -4.46 9.49
C ALA A 123 -11.76 -3.61 10.15
N GLU A 124 -11.70 -2.30 9.98
CA GLU A 124 -12.90 -1.47 10.02
C GLU A 124 -13.13 -0.89 8.62
N GLU A 125 -14.13 -1.47 7.99
CA GLU A 125 -14.73 -1.08 6.73
C GLU A 125 -15.57 0.20 6.95
N ASN A 126 -15.22 1.23 6.16
CA ASN A 126 -16.15 2.14 5.49
C ASN A 126 -17.25 2.83 6.34
N THR A 127 -17.01 4.09 6.72
CA THR A 127 -18.10 5.08 6.81
C THR A 127 -17.88 6.15 5.74
N LEU A 128 -18.32 5.81 4.53
CA LEU A 128 -18.79 6.77 3.56
C LEU A 128 -20.02 7.46 4.15
N LYS A 129 -19.84 8.60 4.82
CA LYS A 129 -20.95 9.54 5.00
C LYS A 129 -21.18 10.24 3.66
N THR A 130 -22.01 9.62 2.83
CA THR A 130 -22.91 10.41 1.97
C THR A 130 -23.84 11.15 2.93
N ASP A 131 -23.47 12.38 3.28
CA ASP A 131 -24.42 13.31 3.85
C ASP A 131 -25.17 13.91 2.65
N GLU A 132 -26.25 13.23 2.27
CA GLU A 132 -27.40 13.91 1.70
C GLU A 132 -27.86 14.96 2.73
N ASN A 133 -27.61 16.23 2.47
CA ASN A 133 -28.34 17.29 3.15
C ASN A 133 -28.50 18.52 2.23
N PHE A 134 -29.69 18.56 1.60
CA PHE A 134 -30.47 19.72 1.17
C PHE A 134 -29.83 20.79 0.26
#